data_AF-A0A397IHE9-F1
#
_entry.id   AF-A0A397IHE9-F1
#
_cell.length_a   1.000
_cell.length_b   1.000
_cell.length_c   1.000
_cell.angle_alpha   90.00
_cell.angle_beta   90.00
_cell.angle_gamma   90.00
#
_symmetry.space_group_name_H-M   'P 1'
#
loop_
_entity.id
_entity.type
_entity.pdbx_description
1 polymer ?
#
loop_
_entity_poly.entity_id
_entity_poly.type
_entity_poly.pdbx_seq_one_letter_code
_entity_poly.pdbx_strand_id
1 'polypeptide(L)'
;MQWCFNYNVSIEIGEAPLIDIYKVHSIILQSRSPYFKKKFDEITFNENHVKVLKLPNISIKSFIKYIYELESFEDCEDKRSECLLH
;
A
#
# COMPACT_ATOMS: atom_id res chain seq x y z
N MET A 1 -2.24 -2.07 25.35
CA MET A 1 -1.27 -1.24 24.60
C MET A 1 -0.70 -2.12 23.49
N GLN A 2 -1.46 -2.29 22.41
CA GLN A 2 -1.10 -3.18 21.30
C GLN A 2 -0.51 -2.28 20.21
N TRP A 3 0.82 -2.22 20.14
CA TRP A 3 1.51 -1.42 19.14
C TRP A 3 1.28 -2.00 17.74
N CYS A 4 1.05 -1.08 16.82
CA CYS A 4 0.59 -1.19 15.45
C CYS A 4 1.45 -2.12 14.57
N PHE A 5 0.94 -3.29 14.18
CA PHE A 5 1.49 -4.06 13.03
C PHE A 5 0.41 -4.70 12.13
N ASN A 6 -0.79 -4.10 12.04
CA ASN A 6 -1.80 -4.55 11.07
C ASN A 6 -1.43 -4.05 9.65
N TYR A 7 -0.46 -4.70 9.01
CA TYR A 7 0.21 -4.19 7.80
C TYR A 7 0.09 -5.07 6.54
N ASN A 8 -1.07 -5.66 6.29
CA ASN A 8 -1.30 -6.40 5.05
C ASN A 8 -2.46 -5.77 4.28
N VAL A 9 -2.14 -4.85 3.35
CA VAL A 9 -3.13 -4.39 2.35
C VAL A 9 -2.68 -4.81 0.97
N SER A 10 -3.63 -5.32 0.18
CA SER A 10 -3.43 -5.62 -1.23
C SER A 10 -3.98 -4.48 -2.06
N ILE A 11 -3.18 -4.02 -3.02
CA ILE A 11 -3.58 -3.03 -4.00
C ILE A 11 -3.67 -3.74 -5.35
N GLU A 12 -4.88 -3.74 -5.91
CA GLU A 12 -5.15 -4.25 -7.25
C GLU A 12 -5.14 -3.07 -8.21
N ILE A 13 -4.26 -3.10 -9.21
CA ILE A 13 -4.06 -2.03 -10.20
C ILE A 13 -4.44 -2.54 -11.58
N GLY A 14 -5.20 -1.73 -12.32
CA GLY A 14 -5.67 -2.07 -13.66
C GLY A 14 -7.03 -2.74 -13.69
N GLU A 15 -7.43 -3.17 -14.89
CA GLU A 15 -8.74 -3.77 -15.17
C GLU A 15 -8.58 -5.18 -15.72
N ALA A 16 -9.56 -6.05 -15.46
CA ALA A 16 -9.54 -7.42 -15.95
C ALA A 16 -9.43 -7.46 -17.49
N PRO A 17 -8.57 -8.34 -18.06
CA PRO A 17 -7.83 -9.43 -17.41
C PRO A 17 -6.43 -9.06 -16.89
N LEU A 18 -6.00 -7.80 -17.05
CA LEU A 18 -4.65 -7.34 -16.68
C LEU A 18 -4.71 -6.60 -15.34
N ILE A 19 -4.80 -7.37 -14.26
CA ILE A 19 -4.79 -6.86 -12.89
C ILE A 19 -3.46 -7.24 -12.23
N ASP A 20 -2.71 -6.23 -11.82
CA ASP A 20 -1.51 -6.41 -11.00
C ASP A 20 -1.85 -6.28 -9.52
N ILE A 21 -1.29 -7.15 -8.67
CA ILE A 21 -1.57 -7.17 -7.23
C ILE A 21 -0.30 -6.87 -6.45
N TYR A 22 -0.33 -5.82 -5.63
CA TYR A 22 0.78 -5.39 -4.78
C TYR A 22 0.41 -5.51 -3.30
N LYS A 23 1.22 -6.23 -2.53
CA LYS A 23 1.13 -6.23 -1.08
C LYS A 23 1.98 -5.10 -0.53
N VAL A 24 1.38 -4.23 0.25
CA VAL A 24 2.07 -3.07 0.83
C VAL A 24 1.67 -2.87 2.29
N HIS A 25 2.52 -2.16 3.04
CA HIS A 25 2.19 -1.73 4.39
C HIS A 25 1.33 -0.46 4.33
N SER A 26 0.08 -0.56 4.79
CA SER A 26 -0.87 0.55 4.73
C SER A 26 -0.36 1.83 5.40
N ILE A 27 0.42 1.73 6.49
CA ILE A 27 0.96 2.90 7.21
C ILE A 27 1.79 3.81 6.32
N ILE A 28 2.54 3.26 5.36
CA ILE A 28 3.35 4.04 4.44
C ILE A 28 2.42 4.90 3.57
N LEU A 29 1.38 4.30 3.00
CA LEU A 29 0.43 5.02 2.15
C LEU A 29 -0.45 6.00 2.92
N GLN A 30 -0.92 5.63 4.12
CA GLN A 30 -1.74 6.48 4.97
C GLN A 30 -0.99 7.71 5.46
N SER A 31 0.29 7.56 5.81
CA SER A 31 1.16 8.67 6.23
C SER A 31 1.38 9.67 5.09
N ARG A 32 1.50 9.18 3.86
CA ARG A 32 1.83 9.98 2.68
C ARG A 32 0.62 10.61 2.00
N SER A 33 -0.58 10.12 2.30
CA SER A 33 -1.81 10.59 1.64
C SER A 33 -3.03 10.53 2.54
N PRO A 34 -3.69 11.67 2.80
CA PRO A 34 -5.03 11.68 3.38
C PRO A 34 -6.03 10.89 2.56
N TYR A 35 -5.84 10.79 1.24
CA TYR A 35 -6.66 9.95 0.36
C TYR A 35 -6.58 8.47 0.76
N PHE A 36 -5.36 7.93 0.89
CA PHE A 36 -5.19 6.53 1.28
C PHE A 36 -5.62 6.28 2.72
N LYS A 37 -5.38 7.22 3.64
CA LYS A 37 -5.93 7.16 5.01
C LYS A 37 -7.44 6.99 5.01
N LYS A 38 -8.15 7.92 4.37
CA LYS A 38 -9.61 7.87 4.27
C LYS A 38 -10.09 6.60 3.58
N LYS A 39 -9.45 6.19 2.48
CA LYS A 39 -9.82 4.98 1.75
C LYS A 39 -9.65 3.71 2.60
N PHE A 40 -8.55 3.59 3.32
CA PHE A 40 -8.35 2.43 4.19
C PHE A 40 -9.26 2.46 5.42
N ASP A 41 -9.63 3.63 5.93
CA ASP A 41 -10.64 3.74 6.99
C ASP A 41 -12.03 3.28 6.51
N GLU A 42 -12.37 3.52 5.24
CA GLU A 42 -13.62 3.06 4.60
C GLU A 42 -13.62 1.55 4.28
N ILE A 43 -12.45 0.95 4.05
CA ILE A 43 -12.34 -0.46 3.65
C ILE A 43 -12.29 -1.37 4.90
N THR A 44 -13.17 -2.36 4.92
CA THR A 44 -13.19 -3.43 5.92
C THR A 44 -12.22 -4.56 5.55
N PHE A 45 -11.75 -5.29 6.55
CA PHE A 45 -10.95 -6.49 6.32
C PHE A 45 -11.77 -7.59 5.64
N ASN A 46 -11.13 -8.37 4.79
CA ASN A 46 -11.71 -9.61 4.25
C ASN A 46 -11.53 -10.78 5.24
N GLU A 47 -11.98 -11.98 4.83
CA GLU A 47 -11.83 -13.23 5.60
C GLU A 47 -10.39 -13.57 5.98
N ASN A 48 -9.42 -13.16 5.16
CA ASN A 48 -7.99 -13.36 5.37
C ASN A 48 -7.35 -12.22 6.20
N HIS A 49 -8.15 -11.34 6.79
CA HIS A 49 -7.70 -10.18 7.54
C HIS A 49 -6.83 -9.21 6.73
N VAL A 50 -7.09 -9.10 5.42
CA VAL A 50 -6.43 -8.20 4.47
C VAL A 50 -7.42 -7.14 3.98
N LYS A 51 -6.99 -5.88 3.87
CA LYS A 51 -7.78 -4.86 3.15
C LYS A 51 -7.38 -4.85 1.68
N VAL A 52 -8.36 -4.85 0.78
CA VAL A 52 -8.14 -4.82 -0.67
C VAL A 52 -8.57 -3.46 -1.21
N LEU A 53 -7.66 -2.73 -1.82
CA LEU A 53 -7.92 -1.47 -2.51
C LEU A 53 -7.78 -1.68 -4.01
N LYS A 54 -8.85 -1.39 -4.76
CA LYS A 54 -8.86 -1.51 -6.23
C LYS A 54 -8.65 -0.13 -6.86
N LEU A 55 -7.72 -0.03 -7.79
CA LEU A 55 -7.35 1.17 -8.53
C LEU A 55 -7.41 0.90 -10.05
N PRO A 56 -8.62 0.74 -10.62
CA PRO A 56 -8.77 0.33 -12.03
C PRO A 56 -8.24 1.38 -13.03
N ASN A 57 -8.35 2.67 -12.68
CA ASN A 57 -7.99 3.78 -13.57
C ASN A 57 -6.52 4.24 -13.44
N ILE A 58 -5.68 3.49 -12.72
CA ILE A 58 -4.29 3.89 -12.47
C ILE A 58 -3.36 2.90 -13.15
N SER A 59 -2.31 3.42 -13.79
CA SER A 59 -1.24 2.58 -14.32
C SER A 59 -0.24 2.21 -13.23
N ILE A 60 0.33 1.01 -13.30
CA ILE A 60 1.43 0.58 -12.43
C ILE A 60 2.58 1.60 -12.40
N LYS A 61 2.95 2.18 -13.56
CA LYS A 61 4.02 3.16 -13.66
C LYS A 61 3.72 4.43 -12.86
N SER A 62 2.48 4.90 -12.89
CA SER A 62 2.02 6.04 -12.09
C SER A 62 2.05 5.71 -10.60
N PHE A 63 1.66 4.50 -10.22
CA PHE A 63 1.65 4.05 -8.82
C PHE A 63 3.07 3.90 -8.25
N ILE A 64 3.99 3.29 -8.99
CA ILE A 64 5.40 3.17 -8.62
C ILE A 64 6.01 4.57 -8.47
N LYS A 65 5.82 5.44 -9.46
CA LYS A 65 6.30 6.83 -9.39
C LYS A 65 5.80 7.55 -8.13
N TYR A 66 4.53 7.37 -7.79
CA TYR A 66 3.95 7.94 -6.56
C TYR A 66 4.61 7.42 -5.27
N ILE A 67 5.01 6.14 -5.21
CA ILE A 67 5.72 5.57 -4.06
C ILE A 67 7.17 6.09 -3.98
N TYR A 68 7.88 6.14 -5.11
CA TYR A 68 9.33 6.43 -5.16
C TYR A 68 9.70 7.91 -5.25
N GLU A 69 8.86 8.80 -5.81
CA GLU A 69 9.06 10.27 -5.72
C GLU A 69 9.00 10.80 -4.27
N LEU A 70 8.86 9.90 -3.30
CA LEU A 70 8.89 10.16 -1.87
C LEU A 70 10.26 9.84 -1.21
N GLU A 71 11.33 9.64 -2.00
CA GLU A 71 12.71 9.51 -1.48
C GLU A 71 13.28 10.85 -0.98
N SER A 72 12.94 11.18 0.26
CA SER A 72 13.88 11.79 1.21
C SER A 72 13.64 11.10 2.56
N PHE A 73 14.30 9.95 2.73
CA PHE A 73 14.35 9.24 4.01
C PHE A 73 15.55 9.76 4.80
N GLU A 74 15.30 10.58 5.81
CA GLU A 74 16.01 10.48 7.09
C GLU A 74 14.93 10.11 8.12
N ASP A 75 14.62 8.82 8.20
CA ASP A 75 14.80 8.02 9.42
C ASP A 75 14.28 6.58 9.23
N CYS A 76 14.87 5.64 9.98
CA CYS A 76 14.73 4.17 9.95
C CYS A 76 15.63 3.44 8.94
N GLU A 77 16.90 3.32 9.33
CA GLU A 77 17.92 2.38 8.83
C GLU A 77 17.57 0.89 9.06
N ASP A 78 16.28 0.52 9.20
CA ASP A 78 15.85 -0.84 9.58
C ASP A 78 14.77 -1.45 8.66
N LYS A 79 14.42 -0.78 7.53
CA LYS A 79 13.36 -1.27 6.61
C LYS A 79 13.81 -1.55 5.18
N ARG A 80 15.11 -1.47 4.92
CA ARG A 80 15.68 -1.66 3.56
C ARG A 80 15.61 -3.11 3.06
N SER A 81 15.28 -4.07 3.93
CA SER A 81 15.36 -5.50 3.62
C SER A 81 14.05 -6.15 3.15
N GLU A 82 12.88 -5.60 3.48
CA GLU A 82 11.60 -6.33 3.30
C GLU A 82 10.64 -5.74 2.27
N CYS A 83 10.86 -4.50 1.80
CA CYS A 83 9.95 -3.89 0.81
C CYS A 83 10.10 -4.49 -0.61
N LEU A 84 11.02 -5.43 -0.84
CA LEU A 84 11.28 -6.06 -2.15
C LEU A 84 11.45 -7.59 -2.13
N LEU A 85 11.04 -8.30 -1.07
CA LEU A 85 11.16 -9.76 -1.05
C LEU A 85 9.81 -10.44 -1.33
N HIS A 86 9.65 -10.80 -2.62
CA HIS A 86 8.77 -11.81 -3.25
C HIS A 86 7.23 -11.68 -3.11
#